data_AF-A0A350MUB1-F1
#
_entry.id   AF-A0A350MUB1-F1
#
_cell.length_a   1.000
_cell.length_b   1.000
_cell.length_c   1.000
_cell.angle_alpha   90.00
_cell.angle_beta   90.00
_cell.angle_gamma   90.00
#
_symmetry.space_group_name_H-M   'P 1'
#
loop_
_entity.id
_entity.type
_entity.pdbx_description
1 polymer ?
#
loop_
_entity_poly.entity_id
_entity_poly.type
_entity_poly.pdbx_seq_one_letter_code
_entity_poly.pdbx_strand_id
1 'polypeptide(L)'
;MSEIEKKIEELREQVDEIDEKMVGLLNERAQIALAIRKFKEEKGIPIYDPEREKEIYRKLLANNSGPLSNEAIREIYKKILHYMKDME
;
A
#
# COMPACT_ATOMS: atom_id res chain seq x y z
N MET A 1 9.06 16.46 31.76
CA MET A 1 9.38 16.49 30.33
C MET A 1 9.70 17.91 29.90
N SER A 2 10.77 18.07 29.12
CA SER A 2 11.11 19.29 28.41
C SER A 2 10.06 19.63 27.34
N GLU A 3 10.05 20.88 26.87
CA GLU A 3 9.20 21.32 25.77
C GLU A 3 9.47 20.52 24.48
N ILE A 4 10.74 20.19 24.22
CA ILE A 4 11.15 19.36 23.08
C ILE A 4 10.54 17.96 23.17
N GLU A 5 10.61 17.32 24.36
CA GLU A 5 10.05 15.99 24.58
C GLU A 5 8.54 15.97 24.35
N LYS A 6 7.81 16.98 24.84
CA LYS A 6 6.37 17.10 24.59
C LYS A 6 6.06 17.25 23.10
N LYS A 7 6.83 18.07 22.38
CA LYS A 7 6.57 18.28 20.95
C LYS A 7 6.83 17.04 20.12
N ILE A 8 7.85 16.26 20.47
CA ILE A 8 8.14 14.99 19.82
C ILE A 8 6.99 14.01 20.05
N GLU A 9 6.43 13.96 21.25
CA GLU A 9 5.31 13.07 21.55
C GLU A 9 4.06 13.41 20.74
N GLU A 10 3.69 14.69 20.64
CA GLU A 10 2.56 15.13 19.79
C GLU A 10 2.74 14.75 18.30
N LEU A 11 3.99 14.72 17.81
CA LEU A 11 4.29 14.32 16.44
C LEU A 11 4.21 12.80 16.26
N ARG A 12 4.57 12.03 17.30
CA ARG A 12 4.43 10.57 17.29
C ARG A 12 2.98 10.14 17.29
N GLU A 13 2.14 10.78 18.10
CA GLU A 13 0.69 10.52 18.09
C GLU A 13 0.09 10.72 16.68
N GLN A 14 0.52 11.75 15.95
CA GLN A 14 0.10 11.96 14.56
C GLN A 14 0.61 10.88 13.60
N VAL A 15 1.82 10.36 13.81
CA VAL A 15 2.35 9.23 13.03
C VAL A 15 1.54 7.97 13.32
N ASP A 16 1.25 7.68 14.59
CA ASP A 16 0.47 6.52 15.01
C ASP A 16 -0.93 6.53 14.37
N GLU A 17 -1.62 7.68 14.37
CA GLU A 17 -2.91 7.84 13.69
C GLU A 17 -2.84 7.57 12.17
N ILE A 18 -1.72 7.95 11.53
CA ILE A 18 -1.51 7.70 10.10
C ILE A 18 -1.23 6.21 9.88
N ASP A 19 -0.43 5.58 10.74
CA ASP A 19 -0.10 4.16 10.66
C ASP A 19 -1.36 3.28 10.80
N GLU A 20 -2.26 3.62 11.73
CA GLU A 20 -3.56 2.94 11.87
C GLU A 20 -4.39 3.04 10.58
N LYS A 21 -4.46 4.23 9.97
CA LYS A 21 -5.16 4.44 8.70
C LYS A 21 -4.51 3.65 7.57
N MET A 22 -3.17 3.61 7.51
CA MET A 22 -2.45 2.83 6.50
C MET A 22 -2.76 1.34 6.61
N VAL A 23 -2.76 0.78 7.83
CA VAL A 23 -3.14 -0.63 8.05
C VAL A 23 -4.58 -0.88 7.60
N GLY A 24 -5.51 0.00 7.93
CA GLY A 24 -6.91 -0.09 7.48
C GLY A 24 -7.03 -0.12 5.96
N LEU A 25 -6.37 0.81 5.26
CA LEU A 25 -6.37 0.90 3.80
C LEU A 25 -5.70 -0.31 3.13
N LEU A 26 -4.63 -0.84 3.72
CA LEU A 26 -3.96 -2.04 3.23
C LEU A 26 -4.87 -3.27 3.32
N ASN A 27 -5.60 -3.41 4.44
CA ASN A 27 -6.57 -4.48 4.62
C ASN A 27 -7.74 -4.38 3.64
N GLU A 28 -8.30 -3.19 3.44
CA GLU A 28 -9.35 -2.96 2.45
C GLU A 28 -8.87 -3.33 1.04
N ARG A 29 -7.67 -2.87 0.67
CA ARG A 29 -7.04 -3.21 -0.61
C ARG A 29 -6.83 -4.72 -0.77
N ALA A 30 -6.42 -5.41 0.30
CA ALA A 30 -6.23 -6.86 0.32
C ALA A 30 -7.55 -7.59 0.06
N GLN A 31 -8.65 -7.20 0.72
CA GLN A 31 -9.97 -7.80 0.51
C GLN A 31 -10.43 -7.67 -0.95
N ILE A 32 -10.21 -6.50 -1.56
CA ILE A 32 -10.53 -6.28 -2.98
C ILE A 32 -9.65 -7.17 -3.86
N ALA A 33 -8.36 -7.31 -3.56
CA ALA A 33 -7.45 -8.18 -4.33
C ALA A 33 -7.88 -9.66 -4.26
N LEU A 34 -8.30 -10.14 -3.09
CA LEU A 34 -8.85 -11.50 -2.91
C LEU A 34 -10.14 -11.70 -3.72
N ALA A 35 -11.05 -10.72 -3.71
CA ALA A 35 -12.27 -10.79 -4.51
C ALA A 35 -11.96 -10.87 -6.02
N ILE A 36 -10.98 -10.10 -6.50
CA ILE A 36 -10.50 -10.16 -7.89
C ILE A 36 -9.91 -11.55 -8.20
N ARG A 37 -9.09 -12.10 -7.30
CA ARG A 37 -8.49 -13.42 -7.46
C ARG A 37 -9.57 -14.50 -7.60
N LYS A 38 -10.50 -14.55 -6.65
CA LYS A 38 -11.63 -15.50 -6.66
C LYS A 38 -12.44 -15.41 -7.96
N PHE A 39 -12.74 -14.18 -8.41
CA PHE A 39 -13.44 -13.98 -9.67
C PHE A 39 -12.65 -14.50 -10.89
N LYS A 40 -11.33 -14.26 -10.94
CA LYS A 40 -10.47 -14.78 -12.01
C LYS A 40 -10.42 -16.31 -12.00
N GLU A 41 -10.32 -16.93 -10.83
CA GLU A 41 -10.35 -18.39 -10.65
C GLU A 41 -11.68 -18.98 -11.15
N GLU A 42 -12.82 -18.40 -10.75
CA GLU A 42 -14.16 -18.80 -11.22
C GLU A 42 -14.33 -18.69 -12.74
N LYS A 43 -13.57 -17.80 -13.40
CA LYS A 43 -13.60 -17.61 -14.86
C LYS A 43 -12.49 -18.33 -15.61
N GLY A 44 -11.59 -19.05 -14.92
CA GLY A 44 -10.45 -19.71 -15.54
C GLY A 44 -9.45 -18.74 -16.19
N ILE A 45 -9.38 -17.49 -15.71
CA ILE A 45 -8.49 -16.45 -16.23
C ILE A 45 -7.19 -16.45 -15.40
N PRO A 46 -6.01 -16.19 -16.02
CA PRO A 46 -4.76 -16.08 -15.28
C PRO A 46 -4.81 -15.04 -14.14
N ILE A 47 -4.40 -15.49 -12.94
CA ILE A 47 -4.31 -14.63 -11.75
C ILE A 47 -3.24 -13.56 -11.96
N TYR A 48 -2.06 -13.97 -12.44
CA TYR A 48 -0.93 -13.09 -12.71
C TYR A 48 -1.15 -12.21 -13.95
N ASP A 49 -0.97 -10.90 -13.78
CA ASP A 49 -1.16 -9.89 -14.82
C ASP A 49 -0.06 -8.80 -14.73
N PRO A 50 1.04 -8.94 -15.50
CA PRO A 50 2.16 -8.01 -15.44
C PRO A 50 1.83 -6.61 -15.98
N GLU A 51 0.90 -6.51 -16.93
CA GLU A 51 0.47 -5.20 -17.45
C GLU A 51 -0.31 -4.42 -16.40
N ARG A 52 -1.12 -5.13 -15.60
CA ARG A 52 -1.79 -4.52 -14.46
C ARG A 52 -0.79 -3.98 -13.42
N GLU A 53 0.29 -4.70 -13.12
CA GLU A 53 1.32 -4.20 -12.20
C GLU A 53 2.01 -2.93 -12.72
N LYS A 54 2.36 -2.89 -14.01
CA LYS A 54 2.93 -1.68 -14.65
C LYS A 54 1.98 -0.50 -14.54
N GLU A 55 0.69 -0.72 -14.77
CA GLU A 55 -0.32 0.33 -14.67
C GLU A 55 -0.44 0.88 -13.25
N ILE A 56 -0.40 0.00 -12.24
CA ILE A 56 -0.39 0.39 -10.82
C ILE A 56 0.79 1.31 -10.54
N TYR A 57 2.02 0.90 -10.87
CA TYR A 57 3.20 1.76 -10.67
C TYR A 57 3.08 3.10 -11.38
N ARG A 58 2.64 3.12 -12.65
CA ARG A 58 2.47 4.37 -13.40
C ARG A 58 1.53 5.34 -12.68
N LYS A 59 0.39 4.85 -12.20
CA LYS A 59 -0.60 5.69 -11.48
C LYS A 59 -0.05 6.21 -10.15
N LEU A 60 0.67 5.37 -9.40
CA LEU A 60 1.26 5.76 -8.12
C LEU A 60 2.33 6.83 -8.28
N LEU A 61 3.24 6.65 -9.24
CA LEU A 61 4.32 7.59 -9.48
C LEU A 61 3.82 8.93 -10.06
N ALA A 62 2.74 8.91 -10.84
CA ALA A 62 2.10 10.13 -11.33
C ALA A 62 1.46 10.97 -10.22
N ASN A 63 1.04 10.31 -9.12
CA ASN A 63 0.39 10.96 -7.99
C ASN A 63 1.35 11.23 -6.81
N ASN A 64 2.63 10.90 -6.94
CA ASN A 64 3.60 11.13 -5.87
C ASN A 64 4.09 12.59 -5.86
N SER A 65 3.41 13.43 -5.08
CA SER A 65 3.80 14.83 -4.83
C SER A 65 4.39 15.04 -3.42
N GLY A 66 4.71 13.94 -2.72
CA GLY A 66 5.22 13.96 -1.36
C GLY A 66 6.75 14.01 -1.26
N PRO A 67 7.29 14.01 -0.04
CA PRO A 67 8.74 14.05 0.20
C PRO A 67 9.46 12.73 -0.11
N LEU A 68 8.73 11.63 -0.30
CA LEU A 68 9.32 10.35 -0.68
C LEU A 68 9.69 10.34 -2.17
N SER A 69 10.87 9.80 -2.49
CA SER A 69 11.27 9.62 -3.88
C SER A 69 10.37 8.60 -4.58
N ASN A 70 10.26 8.72 -5.90
CA ASN A 70 9.55 7.73 -6.73
C ASN A 70 10.10 6.31 -6.56
N GLU A 71 11.41 6.18 -6.31
CA GLU A 71 12.05 4.90 -6.03
C GLU A 71 11.59 4.31 -4.68
N ALA A 72 11.49 5.12 -3.63
CA ALA A 72 10.99 4.68 -2.34
C ALA A 72 9.54 4.20 -2.42
N ILE A 73 8.67 4.98 -3.09
CA ILE A 73 7.27 4.58 -3.33
C ILE A 73 7.20 3.26 -4.09
N ARG A 74 8.05 3.08 -5.11
CA ARG A 74 8.10 1.85 -5.90
C ARG A 74 8.46 0.63 -5.05
N GLU A 75 9.50 0.72 -4.22
CA GLU A 75 9.92 -0.44 -3.40
C GLU A 75 8.90 -0.78 -2.30
N ILE A 76 8.25 0.23 -1.69
CA ILE A 76 7.14 0.01 -0.76
C ILE A 76 6.01 -0.75 -1.47
N TYR A 77 5.56 -0.25 -2.63
CA TYR A 77 4.45 -0.87 -3.33
C TYR A 77 4.77 -2.24 -3.90
N LYS A 78 6.03 -2.49 -4.28
CA LYS A 78 6.48 -3.82 -4.68
C LYS A 78 6.31 -4.84 -3.56
N LYS A 79 6.60 -4.47 -2.31
CA LYS A 79 6.36 -5.33 -1.14
C LYS A 79 4.87 -5.51 -0.86
N ILE A 80 4.07 -4.45 -0.94
CA ILE A 80 2.61 -4.55 -0.83
C ILE A 80 2.05 -5.53 -1.88
N LEU A 81 2.43 -5.37 -3.15
CA LEU A 81 1.96 -6.22 -4.24
C LEU A 81 2.42 -7.67 -4.09
N HIS A 82 3.64 -7.90 -3.61
CA HIS A 82 4.13 -9.24 -3.31
C HIS A 82 3.24 -9.95 -2.31
N TYR A 83 3.02 -9.36 -1.13
CA TYR A 83 2.19 -9.98 -0.11
C TYR A 83 0.73 -10.14 -0.55
N MET A 84 0.19 -9.22 -1.35
CA MET A 84 -1.17 -9.37 -1.86
C MET A 84 -1.34 -10.52 -2.86
N LYS A 85 -0.28 -10.91 -3.57
CA LYS A 85 -0.29 -12.07 -4.48
C LYS A 85 -0.14 -13.39 -3.73
N ASP A 86 0.56 -13.36 -2.61
CA ASP A 86 0.84 -14.55 -1.79
C ASP A 86 -0.32 -14.93 -0.86
N MET A 87 -1.39 -14.13 -0.79
CA MET A 87 -2.60 -14.45 -0.02
C MET A 87 -3.38 -15.60 -0.68
N GLU A 88 -3.67 -16.67 0.07
CA GLU A 88 -4.53 -17.80 -0.34
C GLU A 88 -6.00 -17.57 0.03
#